data_AF-A0A7X3KG78-F1
#
_entry.id   AF-A0A7X3KG78-F1
#
_cell.length_a   1.000
_cell.length_b   1.000
_cell.length_c   1.000
_cell.angle_alpha   90.00
_cell.angle_beta   90.00
_cell.angle_gamma   90.00
#
_symmetry.space_group_name_H-M   'P 1'
#
loop_
_entity.id
_entity.type
_entity.pdbx_description
1 polymer ?
#
loop_
_entity_poly.entity_id
_entity_poly.type
_entity_poly.pdbx_seq_one_letter_code
_entity_poly.pdbx_strand_id
1 'polypeptide(L)'
;MSNSEMQSYEVSINLYKDWLDTVKEVFRGSGMLETLTLPDDEIALAYFLQTASDEAEAEQQRIANEERLNTIEQTIRTHLGDVIVPDIRKRTGYEGHTFEFNWVFNQGEHIVEHRSSYRIPLEG
;
A
#
# COMPACT_ATOMS: atom_id res chain seq x y z
N MET A 1 28.39 -27.35 -0.48
CA MET A 1 27.10 -27.22 -1.18
C MET A 1 26.25 -26.26 -0.37
N SER A 2 25.94 -25.08 -0.91
CA SER A 2 24.64 -24.46 -0.73
C SER A 2 24.48 -23.47 -1.88
N ASN A 3 23.91 -23.99 -2.96
CA ASN A 3 23.38 -23.18 -4.05
C ASN A 3 22.11 -22.56 -3.46
N SER A 4 22.26 -21.43 -2.75
CA SER A 4 21.13 -20.58 -2.42
C SER A 4 20.62 -20.05 -3.74
N GLU A 5 19.75 -20.82 -4.38
CA GLU A 5 18.86 -20.33 -5.43
C GLU A 5 18.22 -19.07 -4.86
N MET A 6 18.67 -17.90 -5.34
CA MET A 6 17.85 -16.70 -5.27
C MET A 6 16.57 -17.06 -6.00
N GLN A 7 15.59 -17.60 -5.29
CA GLN A 7 14.23 -17.67 -5.79
C GLN A 7 13.85 -16.22 -6.05
N SER A 8 13.90 -15.82 -7.32
CA SER A 8 13.41 -14.52 -7.73
C SER A 8 11.89 -14.58 -7.59
N TYR A 9 11.38 -14.06 -6.49
CA TYR A 9 9.94 -13.89 -6.32
C TYR A 9 9.42 -12.85 -7.32
N GLU A 10 8.30 -13.13 -7.95
CA GLU A 10 7.56 -12.13 -8.72
C GLU A 10 6.69 -11.33 -7.75
N VAL A 11 6.90 -10.02 -7.67
CA VAL A 11 6.28 -9.17 -6.65
C VAL A 11 5.61 -7.98 -7.30
N SER A 12 4.29 -7.91 -7.15
CA SER A 12 3.50 -6.72 -7.45
C SER A 12 3.14 -6.03 -6.15
N ILE A 13 3.55 -4.77 -6.00
CA ILE A 13 3.22 -3.90 -4.87
C ILE A 13 3.36 -2.45 -5.32
N ASN A 14 2.33 -1.64 -5.04
CA ASN A 14 2.35 -0.19 -5.23
C ASN A 14 1.37 0.45 -4.23
N LEU A 15 1.82 0.58 -2.98
CA LEU A 15 0.93 0.92 -1.85
C LEU A 15 0.38 2.35 -1.96
N TYR A 16 1.17 3.29 -2.49
CA TYR A 16 0.69 4.66 -2.70
C TYR A 16 -0.40 4.72 -3.75
N LYS A 17 -0.26 3.95 -4.84
CA LYS A 17 -1.31 3.86 -5.86
C LYS A 17 -2.59 3.24 -5.30
N ASP A 18 -2.48 2.16 -4.51
CA ASP A 18 -3.64 1.52 -3.89
C ASP A 18 -4.41 2.48 -2.97
N TRP A 19 -3.67 3.25 -2.17
CA TRP A 19 -4.24 4.32 -1.34
C TRP A 19 -4.92 5.40 -2.19
N LEU A 20 -4.27 5.86 -3.25
CA LEU A 20 -4.80 6.90 -4.13
C LEU A 20 -6.05 6.42 -4.87
N ASP A 21 -6.08 5.17 -5.32
CA ASP A 21 -7.26 4.57 -5.94
C ASP A 21 -8.42 4.53 -4.94
N THR A 22 -8.15 4.26 -3.66
CA THR A 22 -9.16 4.35 -2.59
C THR A 22 -9.65 5.79 -2.38
N VAL A 23 -8.75 6.78 -2.35
CA VAL A 23 -9.12 8.21 -2.28
C VAL A 23 -10.03 8.61 -3.45
N LYS A 24 -9.72 8.14 -4.68
CA LYS A 24 -10.56 8.36 -5.86
C LYS A 24 -11.95 7.75 -5.68
N GLU A 25 -12.07 6.57 -5.08
CA GLU A 25 -13.40 6.00 -4.76
C GLU A 25 -14.15 6.82 -3.70
N VAL A 26 -13.45 7.39 -2.71
CA VAL A 26 -14.07 8.31 -1.73
C VAL A 26 -14.65 9.53 -2.44
N PHE A 27 -13.91 10.16 -3.36
CA PHE A 27 -14.40 11.29 -4.14
C PHE A 27 -15.56 10.92 -5.08
N ARG A 28 -15.52 9.75 -5.71
CA ARG A 28 -16.67 9.24 -6.49
C ARG A 28 -17.90 9.08 -5.62
N GLY A 29 -17.74 8.50 -4.43
CA GLY A 29 -18.82 8.29 -3.46
C GLY A 29 -19.39 9.59 -2.87
N SER A 30 -18.57 10.63 -2.74
CA SER A 30 -18.98 11.94 -2.23
C SER A 30 -19.56 12.88 -3.30
N GLY A 31 -19.45 12.51 -4.58
CA GLY A 31 -19.94 13.30 -5.71
C GLY A 31 -18.95 14.36 -6.22
N MET A 32 -17.71 14.37 -5.74
CA MET A 32 -16.63 15.29 -6.15
C MET A 32 -15.94 14.80 -7.43
N LEU A 33 -16.71 14.67 -8.51
CA LEU A 33 -16.23 14.09 -9.77
C LEU A 33 -15.21 14.99 -10.49
N GLU A 34 -15.27 16.30 -10.28
CA GLU A 34 -14.34 17.28 -10.83
C GLU A 34 -12.90 17.04 -10.33
N THR A 35 -12.74 16.64 -9.07
CA THR A 35 -11.43 16.36 -8.48
C THR A 35 -10.75 15.18 -9.17
N LEU A 36 -11.51 14.24 -9.72
CA LEU A 36 -10.98 13.05 -10.41
C LEU A 36 -10.32 13.35 -11.76
N THR A 37 -10.46 14.58 -12.26
CA THR A 37 -9.81 15.03 -13.50
C THR A 37 -8.42 15.61 -13.24
N LEU A 38 -8.07 15.82 -11.97
CA LEU A 38 -6.78 16.37 -11.58
C LEU A 38 -5.67 15.32 -11.68
N PRO A 39 -4.41 15.76 -11.77
CA PRO A 39 -3.24 14.92 -11.55
C PRO A 39 -3.27 14.18 -10.20
N ASP A 40 -2.56 13.06 -10.12
CA ASP A 40 -2.57 12.17 -8.94
C ASP A 40 -2.08 12.85 -7.65
N ASP A 41 -1.08 13.71 -7.75
CA ASP A 41 -0.55 14.55 -6.66
C ASP A 41 -1.58 15.58 -6.18
N GLU A 42 -2.30 16.21 -7.10
CA GLU A 42 -3.37 17.16 -6.81
C GLU A 42 -4.60 16.48 -6.18
N ILE A 43 -4.94 15.25 -6.61
CA ILE A 43 -5.98 14.43 -5.98
C ILE A 43 -5.60 14.11 -4.53
N ALA A 44 -4.33 13.73 -4.29
CA ALA A 44 -3.84 13.43 -2.96
C ALA A 44 -3.87 14.68 -2.05
N LEU A 45 -3.46 15.84 -2.56
CA LEU A 45 -3.56 17.11 -1.83
C LEU A 45 -5.01 17.46 -1.50
N ALA A 46 -5.92 17.36 -2.48
CA ALA A 46 -7.34 17.63 -2.31
C ALA A 46 -8.00 16.76 -1.22
N TYR A 47 -7.47 15.55 -0.98
CA TYR A 47 -7.95 14.69 0.09
C TYR A 47 -7.63 15.27 1.46
N PHE A 48 -6.38 15.67 1.69
CA PHE A 48 -5.95 16.24 2.98
C PHE A 48 -6.54 17.64 3.23
N LEU A 49 -6.80 18.42 2.17
CA LEU A 49 -7.50 19.70 2.28
C LEU A 49 -8.91 19.61 2.87
N GLN A 50 -9.54 18.42 2.89
CA GLN A 50 -10.86 18.27 3.52
C GLN A 50 -10.82 18.38 5.05
N THR A 51 -9.65 18.14 5.66
CA THR A 51 -9.49 18.07 7.12
C THR A 51 -8.37 18.96 7.66
N ALA A 52 -7.42 19.37 6.82
CA ALA A 52 -6.33 20.26 7.21
C ALA A 52 -6.83 21.68 7.51
N SER A 53 -6.08 22.40 8.33
CA SER A 53 -6.39 23.79 8.71
C SER A 53 -6.04 24.78 7.59
N ASP A 54 -4.98 24.46 6.84
CA ASP A 54 -4.50 25.23 5.69
C ASP A 54 -3.81 24.33 4.66
N GLU A 55 -3.44 24.92 3.52
CA GLU A 55 -2.80 24.23 2.40
C GLU A 55 -1.39 23.73 2.75
N ALA A 56 -0.65 24.43 3.61
CA ALA A 56 0.69 24.02 4.00
C ALA A 56 0.64 22.77 4.88
N GLU A 57 -0.33 22.69 5.79
CA GLU A 57 -0.60 21.48 6.57
C GLU A 57 -1.04 20.32 5.67
N ALA A 58 -1.93 20.56 4.71
CA ALA A 58 -2.38 19.52 3.77
C ALA A 58 -1.22 18.95 2.95
N GLU A 59 -0.31 19.80 2.47
CA GLU A 59 0.87 19.37 1.72
C GLU A 59 1.85 18.58 2.60
N GLN A 60 2.05 18.98 3.85
CA GLN A 60 2.86 18.21 4.80
C GLN A 60 2.26 16.82 5.05
N GLN A 61 0.94 16.72 5.22
CA GLN A 61 0.25 15.44 5.39
C GLN A 61 0.36 14.56 4.13
N ARG A 62 0.25 15.17 2.94
CA ARG A 62 0.43 14.49 1.65
C ARG A 62 1.82 13.86 1.52
N ILE A 63 2.86 14.66 1.74
CA ILE A 63 4.26 14.19 1.68
C ILE A 63 4.50 13.09 2.71
N ALA A 64 4.09 13.31 3.97
CA ALA A 64 4.31 12.34 5.04
C ALA A 64 3.60 11.00 4.76
N ASN A 65 2.40 11.02 4.18
CA ASN A 65 1.69 9.80 3.81
C ASN A 65 2.38 9.05 2.67
N GLU A 66 2.84 9.77 1.64
CA GLU A 66 3.61 9.19 0.53
C GLU A 66 4.92 8.54 1.03
N GLU A 67 5.69 9.24 1.86
CA GLU A 67 6.92 8.72 2.47
C GLU A 67 6.66 7.48 3.34
N ARG A 68 5.58 7.48 4.12
CA ARG A 68 5.18 6.34 4.96
C ARG A 68 4.86 5.10 4.12
N LEU A 69 4.00 5.24 3.11
CA LEU A 69 3.61 4.11 2.26
C LEU A 69 4.80 3.57 1.45
N ASN A 70 5.66 4.45 0.95
CA ASN A 70 6.89 4.06 0.27
C ASN A 70 7.85 3.32 1.21
N THR A 71 7.99 3.78 2.46
CA THR A 71 8.80 3.11 3.47
C THR A 71 8.30 1.70 3.72
N ILE A 72 6.99 1.53 3.92
CA ILE A 72 6.39 0.20 4.16
C ILE A 72 6.60 -0.71 2.95
N GLU A 73 6.42 -0.20 1.73
CA GLU A 73 6.69 -0.97 0.51
C GLU A 73 8.16 -1.43 0.46
N GLN A 74 9.11 -0.54 0.75
CA GLN A 74 10.53 -0.91 0.79
C GLN A 74 10.85 -1.93 1.88
N THR A 75 10.23 -1.83 3.05
CA THR A 75 10.34 -2.83 4.12
C THR A 75 9.85 -4.20 3.63
N ILE A 76 8.71 -4.25 2.94
CA ILE A 76 8.18 -5.51 2.39
C ILE A 76 9.14 -6.09 1.36
N ARG A 77 9.63 -5.27 0.43
CA ARG A 77 10.59 -5.73 -0.60
C ARG A 77 11.90 -6.23 0.00
N THR A 78 12.42 -5.51 0.99
CA THR A 78 13.69 -5.84 1.66
C THR A 78 13.59 -7.15 2.43
N HIS A 79 12.47 -7.35 3.13
CA HIS A 79 12.27 -8.51 4.01
C HIS A 79 11.42 -9.63 3.39
N LEU A 80 11.27 -9.61 2.06
CA LEU A 80 10.36 -10.53 1.39
C LEU A 80 10.82 -11.98 1.57
N GLY A 81 12.06 -12.27 1.24
CA GLY A 81 12.54 -13.65 1.16
C GLY A 81 12.95 -14.28 2.48
N ASP A 82 13.34 -13.48 3.46
CA ASP A 82 13.86 -13.90 4.76
C ASP A 82 12.80 -13.91 5.87
N VAL A 83 11.81 -13.01 5.81
CA VAL A 83 10.77 -12.89 6.84
C VAL A 83 9.38 -13.18 6.28
N ILE A 84 8.96 -12.48 5.22
CA ILE A 84 7.55 -12.45 4.80
C ILE A 84 7.13 -13.75 4.12
N VAL A 85 7.87 -14.24 3.12
CA VAL A 85 7.54 -15.49 2.42
C VAL A 85 7.55 -16.70 3.37
N PRO A 86 8.55 -16.88 4.25
CA PRO A 86 8.49 -17.93 5.27
C PRO A 86 7.25 -17.85 6.16
N ASP A 87 6.83 -16.66 6.59
CA ASP A 87 5.64 -16.51 7.42
C ASP A 87 4.34 -16.77 6.64
N ILE A 88 4.25 -16.30 5.39
CA ILE A 88 3.13 -16.62 4.48
C ILE A 88 2.98 -18.13 4.34
N ARG A 89 4.06 -18.82 3.95
CA ARG A 89 4.09 -20.29 3.79
C ARG A 89 3.63 -20.99 5.06
N LYS A 90 4.19 -20.59 6.21
CA LYS A 90 3.86 -21.18 7.51
C LYS A 90 2.39 -21.00 7.89
N ARG A 91 1.78 -19.85 7.62
CA ARG A 91 0.42 -19.52 8.07
C ARG A 91 -0.67 -19.95 7.09
N THR A 92 -0.36 -19.98 5.79
CA THR A 92 -1.36 -20.16 4.72
C THR A 92 -1.15 -21.45 3.93
N GLY A 93 0.05 -22.04 3.97
CA GLY A 93 0.44 -23.16 3.11
C GLY A 93 0.66 -22.78 1.64
N TYR A 94 0.73 -21.49 1.32
CA TYR A 94 0.94 -21.03 -0.06
C TYR A 94 2.39 -21.25 -0.54
N GLU A 95 2.57 -22.13 -1.52
CA GLU A 95 3.89 -22.50 -2.08
C GLU A 95 4.22 -21.79 -3.42
N GLY A 96 3.40 -20.82 -3.84
CA GLY A 96 3.63 -20.06 -5.07
C GLY A 96 4.84 -19.13 -4.99
N HIS A 97 5.22 -18.58 -6.15
CA HIS A 97 6.39 -17.70 -6.31
C HIS A 97 5.99 -16.27 -6.71
N THR A 98 4.70 -16.04 -6.94
CA THR A 98 4.12 -14.74 -7.26
C THR A 98 3.39 -14.22 -6.03
N PHE A 99 3.65 -12.97 -5.66
CA PHE A 99 3.06 -12.27 -4.52
C PHE A 99 2.50 -10.94 -4.98
N GLU A 100 1.29 -10.63 -4.51
CA GLU A 100 0.56 -9.43 -4.89
C GLU A 100 0.07 -8.75 -3.61
N PHE A 101 0.74 -7.68 -3.22
CA PHE A 101 0.44 -6.93 -2.00
C PHE A 101 -0.32 -5.66 -2.36
N ASN A 102 -1.45 -5.45 -1.69
CA ASN A 102 -2.24 -4.24 -1.81
C ASN A 102 -2.50 -3.59 -0.47
N TRP A 103 -2.45 -2.26 -0.43
CA TRP A 103 -2.99 -1.49 0.68
C TRP A 103 -4.53 -1.47 0.58
N VAL A 104 -5.22 -1.67 1.71
CA VAL A 104 -6.68 -1.58 1.78
C VAL A 104 -7.11 -0.89 3.06
N PHE A 105 -8.25 -0.19 2.99
CA PHE A 105 -8.92 0.38 4.16
C PHE A 105 -10.17 -0.42 4.51
N ASN A 106 -10.12 -1.17 5.61
CA ASN A 106 -11.27 -1.93 6.12
C ASN A 106 -11.19 -2.09 7.64
N GLN A 107 -11.91 -1.26 8.38
CA GLN A 107 -11.79 -1.16 9.86
C GLN A 107 -10.37 -0.80 10.33
N GLY A 108 -9.64 -0.06 9.50
CA GLY A 108 -8.22 0.24 9.68
C GLY A 108 -7.44 0.03 8.39
N GLU A 109 -6.17 0.41 8.41
CA GLU A 109 -5.26 0.17 7.30
C GLU A 109 -4.67 -1.24 7.38
N HIS A 110 -4.65 -1.94 6.25
CA HIS A 110 -4.07 -3.26 6.13
C HIS A 110 -3.28 -3.39 4.84
N ILE A 111 -2.26 -4.24 4.87
CA ILE A 111 -1.65 -4.76 3.64
C ILE A 111 -2.03 -6.21 3.50
N VAL A 112 -2.66 -6.53 2.38
CA VAL A 112 -3.14 -7.88 2.08
C VAL A 112 -2.30 -8.45 0.95
N GLU A 113 -1.85 -9.68 1.12
CA GLU A 113 -1.30 -10.48 0.03
C GLU A 113 -2.41 -11.34 -0.57
N HIS A 114 -2.73 -11.11 -1.84
CA HIS A 114 -3.94 -11.65 -2.47
C HIS A 114 -3.85 -13.14 -2.81
N ARG A 115 -2.67 -13.69 -3.06
CA ARG A 115 -2.52 -15.09 -3.51
C ARG A 115 -2.63 -16.09 -2.36
N SER A 116 -2.24 -15.68 -1.17
CA SER A 116 -2.25 -16.47 0.07
C SER A 116 -3.34 -16.03 1.06
N SER A 117 -4.00 -14.89 0.81
CA SER A 117 -4.90 -14.22 1.76
C SER A 117 -4.22 -13.82 3.08
N TYR A 118 -2.88 -13.70 3.07
CA TYR A 118 -2.10 -13.25 4.21
C TYR A 118 -2.33 -11.75 4.46
N ARG A 119 -2.26 -11.33 5.73
CA ARG A 119 -2.43 -9.93 6.13
C ARG A 119 -1.27 -9.50 6.99
N ILE A 120 -0.65 -8.38 6.61
CA ILE A 120 0.31 -7.66 7.43
C ILE A 120 -0.47 -6.56 8.16
N PRO A 121 -0.64 -6.63 9.49
CA PRO A 121 -1.18 -5.52 10.24
C PRO A 121 -0.17 -4.35 10.20
N LEU A 122 -0.66 -3.15 9.90
CA LEU A 122 0.10 -1.94 10.12
C LEU A 122 -0.20 -1.51 11.56
N GLU A 123 0.81 -1.55 12.44
CA GLU A 123 0.65 -0.93 13.76
C GLU A 123 0.46 0.57 13.55
N GLY A 124 -0.61 1.12 14.14
CA GLY A 124 -0.92 2.55 14.14
C GLY A 124 -0.29 3.26 15.34
#